data_AF-A0A147KBH2-F1
#
_entry.id   AF-A0A147KBH2-F1
#
_cell.length_a   1.000
_cell.length_b   1.000
_cell.length_c   1.000
_cell.angle_alpha   90.00
_cell.angle_beta   90.00
_cell.angle_gamma   90.00
#
_symmetry.space_group_name_H-M   'P 1'
#
loop_
_entity.id
_entity.type
_entity.pdbx_description
1 polymer ?
#
loop_
_entity_poly.entity_id
_entity_poly.type
_entity_poly.pdbx_seq_one_letter_code
_entity_poly.pdbx_strand_id
1 'polypeptide(L)'
;MGYYFGLTFNNDQFEDITESLQIHSQIVSKKMKMYLMASVDHLAFHLRFIDRTCIDRIIMYDFEEIGNWETLKEFSNVCKKYNINWSIIRQDIHSDVDVPLDYLTDVI
;
A
#
# COMPACT_ATOMS: atom_id res chain seq x y z
N MET A 1 -14.52 -8.42 -9.31
CA MET A 1 -13.74 -8.61 -8.08
C MET A 1 -12.53 -7.70 -8.19
N GLY A 2 -12.35 -6.75 -7.27
CA GLY A 2 -11.25 -5.79 -7.34
C GLY A 2 -9.89 -6.41 -7.04
N TYR A 3 -8.85 -5.60 -7.16
CA TYR A 3 -7.45 -5.99 -6.91
C TYR A 3 -6.82 -5.08 -5.86
N TYR A 4 -5.76 -5.56 -5.22
CA TYR A 4 -4.88 -4.76 -4.37
C TYR A 4 -3.86 -4.02 -5.22
N PHE A 5 -3.75 -2.72 -4.98
CA PHE A 5 -2.80 -1.84 -5.63
C PHE A 5 -1.53 -1.83 -4.78
N GLY A 6 -0.58 -2.70 -5.13
CA GLY A 6 0.72 -2.75 -4.48
C GLY A 6 1.55 -1.55 -4.92
N LEU A 7 2.01 -0.76 -3.97
CA LEU A 7 2.70 0.49 -4.20
C LEU A 7 4.05 0.46 -3.52
N THR A 8 5.07 0.90 -4.24
CA THR A 8 6.36 1.24 -3.65
C THR A 8 6.93 2.50 -4.30
N PHE A 9 7.70 3.25 -3.50
CA PHE A 9 8.51 4.38 -3.97
C PHE A 9 9.99 4.02 -4.07
N ASN A 10 10.36 2.80 -3.64
CA ASN A 10 11.73 2.32 -3.60
C ASN A 10 12.05 1.51 -4.86
N ASN A 11 12.76 2.12 -5.80
CA ASN A 11 13.20 1.46 -7.02
C ASN A 11 14.23 0.36 -6.75
N ASP A 12 15.12 0.56 -5.79
CA ASP A 12 16.24 -0.36 -5.53
C ASP A 12 15.76 -1.67 -4.88
N GLN A 13 14.64 -1.62 -4.15
CA GLN A 13 14.01 -2.78 -3.50
C GLN A 13 12.73 -3.25 -4.21
N PHE A 14 12.48 -2.77 -5.45
CA PHE A 14 11.22 -3.02 -6.14
C PHE A 14 10.91 -4.52 -6.31
N GLU A 15 11.93 -5.32 -6.64
CA GLU A 15 11.77 -6.77 -6.82
C GLU A 15 11.43 -7.49 -5.50
N ASP A 16 12.19 -7.22 -4.44
CA ASP A 16 11.98 -7.83 -3.11
C ASP A 16 10.61 -7.45 -2.51
N ILE A 17 10.22 -6.18 -2.64
CA ILE A 17 8.91 -5.68 -2.21
C ILE A 17 7.81 -6.33 -3.03
N THR A 18 8.00 -6.45 -4.35
CA THR A 18 7.04 -7.10 -5.24
C THR A 18 6.80 -8.55 -4.83
N GLU A 19 7.87 -9.32 -4.58
CA GLU A 19 7.75 -10.71 -4.14
C GLU A 19 6.98 -10.80 -2.81
N SER A 20 7.35 -9.96 -1.83
CA SER A 20 6.72 -9.93 -0.52
C SER A 20 5.22 -9.60 -0.57
N LEU A 21 4.85 -8.56 -1.33
CA LEU A 21 3.44 -8.17 -1.50
C LEU A 21 2.64 -9.21 -2.31
N GLN A 22 3.28 -9.89 -3.27
CA GLN A 22 2.63 -10.97 -4.00
C GLN A 22 2.34 -12.18 -3.10
N ILE A 23 3.29 -12.58 -2.25
CA ILE A 23 3.08 -13.65 -1.26
C ILE A 23 1.90 -13.30 -0.35
N HIS A 24 1.85 -12.08 0.18
CA HIS A 24 0.72 -11.63 1.01
C HIS A 24 -0.62 -11.73 0.27
N SER A 25 -0.65 -11.32 -1.00
CA SER A 25 -1.86 -11.36 -1.83
C SER A 25 -2.38 -12.78 -2.08
N GLN A 26 -1.48 -13.77 -2.16
CA GLN A 26 -1.84 -15.18 -2.28
C GLN A 26 -2.52 -15.69 -1.02
N ILE A 27 -2.02 -15.31 0.16
CA ILE A 27 -2.60 -15.68 1.47
C ILE A 27 -4.06 -15.20 1.57
N VAL A 28 -4.33 -13.96 1.15
CA VAL A 28 -5.68 -13.38 1.21
C VAL A 28 -6.52 -13.63 -0.05
N SER A 29 -6.03 -14.47 -0.97
CA SER A 29 -6.71 -14.79 -2.25
C SER A 29 -7.15 -13.56 -3.05
N LYS A 30 -6.33 -12.51 -3.05
CA LYS A 30 -6.56 -11.26 -3.80
C LYS A 30 -5.51 -11.09 -4.87
N LYS A 31 -5.94 -10.60 -6.04
CA LYS A 31 -4.99 -10.22 -7.09
C LYS A 31 -4.23 -8.97 -6.64
N MET A 32 -2.91 -9.00 -6.71
CA MET A 32 -2.05 -7.81 -6.53
C MET A 32 -1.60 -7.28 -7.89
N LYS A 33 -1.61 -5.96 -8.06
CA LYS A 33 -0.91 -5.28 -9.16
C LYS A 33 0.12 -4.33 -8.58
N MET A 34 1.37 -4.50 -8.95
CA MET A 34 2.49 -3.70 -8.45
C MET A 34 2.70 -2.45 -9.28
N TYR A 35 2.98 -1.34 -8.60
CA TYR A 35 3.29 -0.05 -9.18
C TYR A 35 4.47 0.57 -8.45
N LEU A 36 5.51 0.91 -9.21
CA LEU A 36 6.59 1.78 -8.77
C LEU A 36 6.21 3.23 -9.10
N MET A 37 6.25 4.11 -8.11
CA MET A 37 5.97 5.53 -8.28
C MET A 37 7.16 6.37 -7.84
N ALA A 38 7.41 7.49 -8.52
CA ALA A 38 8.50 8.40 -8.15
C ALA A 38 8.13 9.32 -6.97
N SER A 39 6.84 9.61 -6.77
CA SER A 39 6.35 10.46 -5.66
C SER A 39 4.85 10.30 -5.44
N VAL A 40 4.36 10.85 -4.32
CA VAL A 40 2.92 10.89 -4.01
C VAL A 40 2.12 11.67 -5.06
N ASP A 41 2.68 12.74 -5.64
CA ASP A 41 2.08 13.45 -6.77
C ASP A 41 1.84 12.54 -7.99
N HIS A 42 2.80 11.65 -8.30
CA HIS A 42 2.65 10.69 -9.39
C HIS A 42 1.53 9.68 -9.11
N LEU A 43 1.40 9.24 -7.85
CA LEU A 43 0.26 8.43 -7.43
C LEU A 43 -1.05 9.19 -7.64
N ALA A 44 -1.15 10.44 -7.18
CA ALA A 44 -2.36 11.25 -7.32
C ALA A 44 -2.74 11.46 -8.80
N PHE A 45 -1.73 11.73 -9.64
CA PHE A 45 -1.92 11.82 -11.09
C PHE A 45 -2.42 10.49 -11.66
N HIS A 46 -1.80 9.37 -11.32
CA HIS A 46 -2.20 8.04 -11.78
C HIS A 46 -3.66 7.70 -11.39
N LEU A 47 -4.01 7.90 -10.11
CA LEU A 47 -5.35 7.66 -9.59
C LEU A 47 -6.43 8.49 -10.29
N ARG A 48 -6.09 9.64 -10.89
CA ARG A 48 -7.03 10.47 -11.64
C ARG A 48 -7.50 9.82 -12.94
N PHE A 49 -6.64 9.03 -13.59
CA PHE A 49 -6.89 8.51 -14.95
C PHE A 49 -7.32 7.05 -15.00
N ILE A 50 -7.16 6.30 -13.90
CA ILE A 50 -7.57 4.90 -13.85
C ILE A 50 -9.00 4.75 -13.31
N ASP A 51 -9.61 3.60 -13.64
CA ASP A 51 -10.84 3.18 -12.98
C ASP A 51 -10.53 2.65 -11.57
N ARG A 52 -10.85 3.49 -10.58
CA ARG A 52 -10.63 3.22 -9.16
C ARG A 52 -11.64 2.22 -8.58
N THR A 53 -12.78 1.96 -9.24
CA THR A 53 -13.79 1.00 -8.75
C THR A 53 -13.26 -0.44 -8.76
N CYS A 54 -12.19 -0.68 -9.50
CA CYS A 54 -11.48 -1.95 -9.54
C CYS A 54 -10.43 -2.10 -8.41
N ILE A 55 -10.18 -1.07 -7.61
CA ILE A 55 -9.18 -1.06 -6.55
C ILE A 55 -9.87 -1.29 -5.21
N ASP A 56 -9.51 -2.37 -4.53
CA ASP A 56 -10.05 -2.64 -3.19
C ASP A 56 -9.27 -1.86 -2.11
N ARG A 57 -7.93 -1.79 -2.25
CA ARG A 57 -7.01 -1.19 -1.27
C ARG A 57 -5.64 -0.92 -1.89
N ILE A 58 -4.97 0.15 -1.46
CA ILE A 58 -3.53 0.37 -1.72
C ILE A 58 -2.71 -0.27 -0.61
N ILE A 59 -1.69 -1.03 -0.98
CA ILE A 59 -0.85 -1.76 -0.04
C ILE A 59 0.60 -1.34 -0.25
N MET A 60 1.24 -0.90 0.83
CA MET A 60 2.67 -0.62 0.87
C MET A 60 3.38 -1.67 1.72
N TYR A 61 4.66 -1.89 1.46
CA TYR A 61 5.43 -2.82 2.28
C TYR A 61 5.81 -2.13 3.59
N ASP A 62 6.39 -0.94 3.55
CA ASP A 62 6.91 -0.25 4.74
C ASP A 62 6.59 1.25 4.77
N PHE A 63 6.41 1.83 5.95
CA PHE A 63 6.28 3.27 6.14
C PHE A 63 7.61 4.00 5.86
N GLU A 64 8.74 3.33 6.04
CA GLU A 64 10.07 3.89 5.75
C GLU A 64 10.21 4.30 4.28
N GLU A 65 9.44 3.69 3.36
CA GLU A 65 9.41 4.05 1.94
C GLU A 65 8.96 5.49 1.68
N ILE A 66 8.17 6.05 2.59
CA ILE A 66 7.64 7.42 2.49
C ILE A 66 8.63 8.45 3.05
N GLY A 67 9.61 7.99 3.83
CA GLY A 67 10.73 8.77 4.35
C GLY A 67 10.40 9.74 5.49
N ASN A 68 9.26 10.44 5.43
CA ASN A 68 8.87 11.41 6.46
C ASN A 68 7.36 11.53 6.68
N TRP A 69 6.99 12.15 7.80
CA TRP A 69 5.60 12.32 8.24
C TRP A 69 4.76 13.25 7.36
N GLU A 70 5.37 14.25 6.72
CA GLU A 70 4.66 15.18 5.84
C GLU A 70 4.21 14.48 4.56
N THR A 71 5.10 13.69 3.95
CA THR A 71 4.79 12.87 2.78
C THR A 71 3.77 11.77 3.11
N LEU A 72 3.77 11.23 4.33
CA LEU A 72 2.74 10.27 4.77
C LEU A 72 1.36 10.93 4.87
N LYS A 73 1.30 12.14 5.43
CA LYS A 73 0.05 12.93 5.46
C LYS A 73 -0.44 13.22 4.06
N GLU A 74 0.45 13.62 3.15
CA GLU A 74 0.13 13.87 1.76
C GLU A 74 -0.45 12.61 1.09
N PHE A 75 0.22 11.47 1.26
CA PHE A 75 -0.24 10.18 0.77
C PHE A 75 -1.63 9.81 1.29
N SER A 76 -1.84 9.91 2.61
CA SER A 76 -3.14 9.62 3.22
C SER A 76 -4.23 10.55 2.70
N ASN A 77 -3.92 11.83 2.52
CA ASN A 77 -4.85 12.81 1.94
C ASN A 77 -5.19 12.47 0.48
N VAL A 78 -4.24 12.00 -0.32
CA VAL A 78 -4.48 11.53 -1.69
C VAL A 78 -5.43 10.32 -1.67
N CYS A 79 -5.14 9.31 -0.86
CA CYS A 79 -5.99 8.13 -0.72
C CYS A 79 -7.43 8.51 -0.29
N LYS A 80 -7.56 9.38 0.71
CA LYS A 80 -8.85 9.90 1.19
C LYS A 80 -9.61 10.68 0.13
N LYS A 81 -8.93 11.56 -0.62
CA LYS A 81 -9.52 12.34 -1.73
C LYS A 81 -10.15 11.44 -2.80
N TYR A 82 -9.57 10.26 -3.03
CA TYR A 82 -10.07 9.30 -4.01
C TYR A 82 -10.95 8.20 -3.41
N ASN A 83 -11.24 8.27 -2.10
CA ASN A 83 -12.00 7.27 -1.35
C ASN A 83 -11.42 5.85 -1.47
N ILE A 84 -10.10 5.73 -1.36
CA ILE A 84 -9.37 4.47 -1.43
C ILE A 84 -8.75 4.18 -0.06
N ASN A 85 -9.00 2.98 0.47
CA ASN A 85 -8.36 2.51 1.69
C ASN A 85 -6.90 2.15 1.42
N TRP A 86 -6.04 2.29 2.43
CA TRP A 86 -4.64 1.90 2.32
C TRP A 86 -4.16 1.15 3.57
N SER A 87 -3.12 0.33 3.44
CA SER A 87 -2.47 -0.41 4.53
C SER A 87 -0.97 -0.58 4.28
N ILE A 88 -0.24 -0.89 5.35
CA ILE A 88 1.19 -1.22 5.34
C ILE A 88 1.34 -2.66 5.87
N ILE A 89 2.20 -3.48 5.25
CA ILE A 89 2.36 -4.89 5.60
C ILE A 89 3.46 -5.13 6.62
N ARG A 90 4.60 -4.42 6.54
CA ARG A 90 5.73 -4.60 7.45
C ARG A 90 5.33 -4.10 8.84
N GLN A 91 4.75 -5.00 9.61
CA GLN A 91 4.84 -5.00 11.05
C GLN A 91 6.09 -5.80 11.39
N ASP A 92 7.01 -5.22 12.16
CA ASP A 92 8.12 -5.98 12.74
C ASP A 92 7.56 -7.22 13.44
N ILE A 93 7.79 -8.40 12.84
CA ILE A 93 7.44 -9.71 13.42
C ILE A 93 8.49 -10.11 14.49
N HIS A 94 9.03 -9.10 15.19
CA HIS A 94 9.90 -9.26 16.36
C HIS A 94 9.17 -9.00 17.68
N SER A 95 7.86 -8.77 17.65
CA SER A 95 7.04 -8.83 18.86
C SER A 95 6.54 -10.26 19.01
N ASP A 96 6.91 -10.94 20.11
CA ASP A 96 6.36 -12.22 20.60
C ASP A 96 4.85 -12.15 20.92
N VAL A 97 4.08 -11.38 20.16
CA VAL A 97 2.68 -11.08 20.42
C VAL A 97 1.92 -11.18 19.11
N ASP A 98 1.03 -12.16 19.02
CA ASP A 98 0.06 -12.30 17.93
C ASP A 98 -0.73 -10.98 17.79
N VAL A 99 -0.46 -10.22 16.72
CA VAL A 99 -1.26 -9.04 16.38
C VAL A 99 -2.43 -9.51 15.52
N PRO A 100 -3.69 -9.34 15.97
CA PRO A 100 -4.86 -9.71 15.17
C PRO A 100 -4.90 -8.90 13.87
N LEU A 101 -5.29 -9.54 12.76
CA LEU A 101 -5.47 -8.89 11.45
C LEU A 101 -6.35 -7.62 11.49
N ASP A 102 -7.24 -7.54 12.49
CA ASP A 102 -8.16 -6.42 12.70
C ASP A 102 -7.47 -5.12 13.14
N TYR A 103 -6.20 -5.17 13.57
CA TYR A 103 -5.44 -3.96 13.97
C TYR A 103 -5.05 -3.06 12.78
N LEU A 104 -5.20 -3.54 11.55
CA LEU A 104 -4.89 -2.80 10.30
C LEU A 104 -6.14 -2.21 9.62
N THR A 105 -7.34 -2.51 10.13
CA THR A 105 -8.60 -2.00 9.57
C THR A 105 -9.09 -0.70 10.20
N ASP A 106 -8.53 -0.29 11.33
CA ASP A 106 -8.92 0.92 12.06
C ASP A 106 -7.77 1.93 12.21
N VAL A 107 -7.38 2.57 11.10
CA VAL A 107 -6.72 3.88 11.18
C VAL A 107 -7.56 4.85 10.35
N ILE A 108 -8.12 5.82 11.08
CA ILE A 108 -9.19 6.80 10.77
C ILE A 108 -8.92 7.66 9.52
#